data_AF-A0A8S2F852-F1
#
_entry.id   AF-A0A8S2F852-F1
#
_cell.length_a   1.000
_cell.length_b   1.000
_cell.length_c   1.000
_cell.angle_alpha   90.00
_cell.angle_beta   90.00
_cell.angle_gamma   90.00
#
_symmetry.space_group_name_H-M   'P 1'
#
loop_
_entity.id
_entity.type
_entity.pdbx_description
1 polymer ?
#
loop_
_entity_poly.entity_id
_entity_poly.type
_entity_poly.pdbx_seq_one_letter_code
_entity_poly.pdbx_strand_id
1 'polypeptide(L)'
;MHYIFCYYFIYIRTLYHYETVSELNDIDLLFEEYLKNLSLLYGPKSELFTIHLHSHLKTQVIRHGALSMTSCFSRESYLGLALTMCHGKKYILEQYISWHLIDRSLRENNTIEVNDIFIIELFDERHLDMQMIAYYQTKLIECCAKQNILLDPTIQLQYYAGYRRGFKTYHSKAYSRGGKAISYRVSLVNLKCIHSRKRCFADVMFYFKLSNVFYAFVKKYPCVDLSLADGLKTVVIPQNLLERLDHYYGLFNAKQNSYKIIPVTDIINKVIKMNWCDENIYVFTDVVIDWEHD
;
A
#
# COMPACT_ATOMS: atom_id res chain seq x y z
N MET A 1 -10.31 -20.24 -1.64
CA MET A 1 -10.09 -19.81 -0.24
C MET A 1 -9.82 -18.30 -0.13
N HIS A 2 -8.83 -17.74 -0.84
CA HIS A 2 -8.51 -16.29 -0.80
C HIS A 2 -9.66 -15.35 -1.18
N TYR A 3 -10.54 -15.77 -2.09
CA TYR A 3 -11.68 -14.96 -2.54
C TYR A 3 -12.74 -14.69 -1.46
N ILE A 4 -12.84 -15.57 -0.45
CA ILE A 4 -13.82 -15.42 0.63
C ILE A 4 -13.48 -14.17 1.46
N PHE A 5 -12.19 -13.90 1.67
CA PHE A 5 -11.73 -12.69 2.35
C PHE A 5 -11.98 -11.41 1.55
N CYS A 6 -12.09 -11.51 0.22
CA CYS A 6 -12.40 -10.34 -0.61
C CYS A 6 -13.80 -9.80 -0.33
N TYR A 7 -14.80 -10.67 -0.13
CA TYR A 7 -16.16 -10.26 0.26
C TYR A 7 -16.15 -9.45 1.57
N TYR A 8 -15.48 -10.00 2.58
CA TYR A 8 -15.35 -9.35 3.89
C TYR A 8 -14.56 -8.04 3.82
N PHE A 9 -13.45 -8.02 3.06
CA PHE A 9 -12.63 -6.83 2.90
C PHE A 9 -13.40 -5.70 2.22
N ILE A 10 -14.14 -5.99 1.15
CA ILE A 10 -14.97 -5.02 0.45
C ILE A 10 -16.06 -4.47 1.40
N TYR A 11 -16.71 -5.36 2.16
CA TYR A 11 -17.71 -4.98 3.17
C TYR A 11 -17.13 -3.96 4.16
N ILE A 12 -16.01 -4.30 4.82
CA ILE A 12 -15.36 -3.41 5.79
C ILE A 12 -14.89 -2.11 5.13
N ARG A 13 -14.30 -2.17 3.94
CA ARG A 13 -13.78 -0.98 3.25
C ARG A 13 -14.88 0.01 2.90
N THR A 14 -16.04 -0.49 2.49
CA THR A 14 -17.22 0.34 2.18
C THR A 14 -17.79 0.97 3.44
N LEU A 15 -17.89 0.20 4.54
CA LEU A 15 -18.31 0.73 5.84
C LEU A 15 -17.34 1.75 6.43
N TYR A 16 -16.04 1.58 6.17
CA TYR A 16 -15.01 2.51 6.60
C TYR A 16 -15.09 3.85 5.88
N HIS A 17 -15.46 3.84 4.61
CA HIS A 17 -15.65 5.07 3.83
C HIS A 17 -16.68 4.85 2.70
N TYR A 18 -17.80 5.57 2.80
CA TYR A 18 -18.86 5.61 1.80
C TYR A 18 -19.12 7.05 1.36
N GLU A 19 -19.51 7.25 0.10
CA GLU A 19 -19.79 8.58 -0.46
C GLU A 19 -21.30 8.87 -0.44
N THR A 20 -22.11 7.84 -0.62
CA THR A 20 -23.57 7.93 -0.67
C THR A 20 -24.23 6.85 0.21
N VAL A 21 -25.40 7.15 0.77
CA VAL A 21 -26.16 6.19 1.61
C VAL A 21 -26.61 4.96 0.81
N SER A 22 -26.86 5.12 -0.50
CA SER A 22 -27.24 4.01 -1.38
C SER A 22 -26.21 2.89 -1.44
N GLU A 23 -24.94 3.17 -1.14
CA GLU A 23 -23.87 2.17 -1.12
C GLU A 23 -23.98 1.21 0.06
N LEU A 24 -24.68 1.63 1.11
CA LEU A 24 -24.88 0.83 2.31
C LEU A 24 -26.04 -0.15 2.15
N ASN A 25 -26.96 0.09 1.20
CA ASN A 25 -28.21 -0.67 1.10
C ASN A 25 -27.94 -2.17 0.90
N ASP A 26 -26.99 -2.51 0.03
CA ASP A 26 -26.79 -3.90 -0.44
C ASP A 26 -25.45 -4.52 -0.01
N ILE A 27 -24.65 -3.82 0.80
CA ILE A 27 -23.32 -4.30 1.18
C ILE A 27 -23.37 -5.56 2.08
N ASP A 28 -24.49 -5.79 2.77
CA ASP A 28 -24.70 -6.98 3.61
C ASP A 28 -24.67 -8.27 2.79
N LEU A 29 -25.02 -8.24 1.51
CA LEU A 29 -24.95 -9.41 0.62
C LEU A 29 -23.52 -9.99 0.58
N LEU A 30 -22.51 -9.13 0.60
CA LEU A 30 -21.11 -9.56 0.63
C LEU A 30 -20.74 -10.18 1.99
N PHE A 31 -21.26 -9.62 3.08
CA PHE A 31 -21.04 -10.17 4.41
C PHE A 31 -21.73 -11.52 4.59
N GLU A 32 -22.98 -11.67 4.12
CA GLU A 32 -23.70 -12.93 4.11
C GLU A 32 -22.97 -14.01 3.31
N GLU A 33 -22.41 -13.66 2.15
CA GLU A 33 -21.62 -14.62 1.36
C GLU A 33 -20.33 -15.02 2.08
N TYR A 34 -19.68 -14.09 2.78
CA TYR A 34 -18.57 -14.41 3.67
C TYR A 34 -18.98 -15.39 4.79
N LEU A 35 -20.13 -15.16 5.43
CA LEU A 35 -20.67 -16.03 6.49
C LEU A 35 -20.96 -17.45 6.00
N LYS A 36 -21.58 -17.62 4.82
CA LYS A 36 -21.86 -18.95 4.24
C LYS A 36 -20.59 -19.76 4.04
N ASN A 37 -19.49 -19.08 3.67
CA ASN A 37 -18.21 -19.70 3.36
C ASN A 37 -17.26 -19.75 4.58
N LEU A 38 -17.68 -19.25 5.74
CA LEU A 38 -16.86 -19.14 6.94
C LEU A 38 -16.38 -20.51 7.44
N SER A 39 -17.25 -21.52 7.36
CA SER A 39 -16.94 -22.89 7.77
C SER A 39 -15.85 -23.55 6.92
N LEU A 40 -15.65 -23.08 5.67
CA LEU A 40 -14.54 -23.51 4.82
C LEU A 40 -13.20 -22.94 5.27
N LEU A 41 -13.21 -21.79 5.96
CA LEU A 41 -12.01 -21.12 6.46
C LEU A 41 -11.63 -21.58 7.86
N TYR A 42 -12.62 -21.71 8.75
CA TYR A 42 -12.40 -21.90 10.18
C TYR A 42 -13.02 -23.19 10.73
N GLY A 43 -13.61 -24.03 9.88
CA GLY A 43 -14.30 -25.25 10.28
C GLY A 43 -15.73 -25.03 10.81
N PRO A 44 -16.47 -26.12 11.10
CA PRO A 44 -17.92 -26.11 11.32
C PRO A 44 -18.41 -25.49 12.64
N LYS A 45 -17.52 -25.06 13.55
CA LYS A 45 -17.89 -24.55 14.89
C LYS A 45 -17.42 -23.13 15.20
N SER A 46 -17.00 -22.38 14.20
CA SER A 46 -16.31 -21.11 14.40
C SER A 46 -17.24 -19.91 14.23
N GLU A 47 -18.28 -19.80 15.05
CA GLU A 47 -18.94 -18.51 15.26
C GLU A 47 -18.11 -17.70 16.26
N LEU A 48 -17.16 -16.93 15.72
CA LEU A 48 -16.38 -15.99 16.51
C LEU A 48 -17.32 -14.86 16.96
N PHE A 49 -17.24 -14.47 18.24
CA PHE A 49 -17.98 -13.31 18.76
C PHE A 49 -17.79 -12.06 17.89
N THR A 50 -16.59 -11.87 17.33
CA THR A 50 -16.27 -10.80 16.37
C THR A 50 -17.19 -10.79 15.15
N ILE A 51 -17.58 -11.96 14.64
CA ILE A 51 -18.45 -12.08 13.46
C ILE A 51 -19.87 -11.64 13.80
N HIS A 52 -20.35 -12.02 14.99
CA HIS A 52 -21.62 -11.51 15.50
C HIS A 52 -21.60 -9.99 15.62
N LEU A 53 -20.54 -9.41 16.20
CA LEU A 53 -20.37 -7.94 16.25
C LEU A 53 -20.37 -7.31 14.87
N HIS A 54 -19.69 -7.93 13.90
CA HIS A 54 -19.60 -7.41 12.54
C HIS A 54 -20.94 -7.40 11.79
N SER A 55 -21.87 -8.30 12.13
CA SER A 55 -23.25 -8.27 11.60
C SER A 55 -24.01 -6.96 11.93
N HIS A 56 -23.56 -6.24 12.96
CA HIS A 56 -24.17 -4.98 13.39
C HIS A 56 -23.42 -3.73 12.86
N LEU A 57 -22.27 -3.89 12.20
CA LEU A 57 -21.42 -2.75 11.82
C LEU A 57 -22.12 -1.79 10.86
N LYS A 58 -22.84 -2.28 9.84
CA LYS A 58 -23.62 -1.41 8.95
C LYS A 58 -24.59 -0.54 9.72
N THR A 59 -25.33 -1.13 10.66
CA THR A 59 -26.28 -0.37 11.51
C THR A 59 -25.55 0.70 12.32
N GLN A 60 -24.38 0.37 12.88
CA GLN A 60 -23.56 1.36 13.59
C GLN A 60 -23.08 2.48 12.67
N VAL A 61 -22.64 2.16 11.45
CA VAL A 61 -22.19 3.14 10.46
C VAL A 61 -23.33 4.08 10.05
N ILE A 62 -24.52 3.56 9.81
CA ILE A 62 -25.70 4.36 9.49
C ILE A 62 -26.03 5.33 10.64
N ARG A 63 -25.86 4.90 11.89
CA ARG A 63 -26.22 5.70 13.08
C ARG A 63 -25.16 6.71 13.51
N HIS A 64 -23.88 6.35 13.37
CA HIS A 64 -22.77 7.07 13.98
C HIS A 64 -21.77 7.62 12.96
N GLY A 65 -21.94 7.32 11.68
CA GLY A 65 -21.03 7.69 10.61
C GLY A 65 -19.99 6.60 10.33
N ALA A 66 -19.22 6.83 9.26
CA ALA A 66 -18.26 5.87 8.72
C ALA A 66 -17.22 5.38 9.75
N LEU A 67 -16.74 4.14 9.61
CA LEU A 67 -15.78 3.56 10.57
C LEU A 67 -14.47 4.34 10.64
N SER A 68 -14.09 5.07 9.59
CA SER A 68 -12.96 6.01 9.62
C SER A 68 -13.03 7.01 10.78
N MET A 69 -14.23 7.38 11.21
CA MET A 69 -14.45 8.37 12.28
C MET A 69 -14.75 7.74 13.63
N THR A 70 -15.28 6.52 13.65
CA THR A 70 -15.86 5.90 14.86
C THR A 70 -15.09 4.70 15.37
N SER A 71 -14.19 4.11 14.57
CA SER A 71 -13.42 2.93 14.94
C SER A 71 -12.18 3.23 15.78
N CYS A 72 -11.65 2.20 16.42
CA CYS A 72 -10.35 2.22 17.07
C CYS A 72 -9.16 2.08 16.10
N PHE A 73 -9.39 1.91 14.79
CA PHE A 73 -8.31 1.61 13.84
C PHE A 73 -7.18 2.64 13.96
N SER A 74 -7.47 3.94 13.89
CA SER A 74 -6.45 4.99 14.06
C SER A 74 -5.64 4.89 15.38
N ARG A 75 -6.26 4.41 16.46
CA ARG A 75 -5.61 4.22 17.77
C ARG A 75 -4.78 2.93 17.83
N GLU A 76 -5.29 1.84 17.29
CA GLU A 76 -4.58 0.55 17.20
C GLU A 76 -3.34 0.67 16.31
N SER A 77 -3.49 1.36 15.19
CA SER A 77 -2.44 1.66 14.22
C SER A 77 -1.34 2.53 14.83
N TYR A 78 -1.71 3.56 15.60
CA TYR A 78 -0.75 4.32 16.42
C TYR A 78 -0.03 3.42 17.43
N LEU A 79 -0.76 2.58 18.17
CA LEU A 79 -0.18 1.65 19.15
C LEU A 79 0.74 0.62 18.50
N GLY A 80 0.39 0.10 17.32
CA GLY A 80 1.18 -0.86 16.56
C GLY A 80 2.52 -0.28 16.14
N LEU A 81 2.51 0.89 15.49
CA LEU A 81 3.72 1.64 15.17
C LEU A 81 4.57 1.87 16.43
N ALA A 82 3.92 2.29 17.50
CA ALA A 82 4.57 2.62 18.74
C ALA A 82 5.23 1.38 19.40
N LEU A 83 4.60 0.21 19.34
CA LEU A 83 5.12 -1.05 19.85
C LEU A 83 6.31 -1.57 19.03
N THR A 84 6.37 -1.30 17.72
CA THR A 84 7.57 -1.65 16.93
C THR A 84 8.81 -0.92 17.41
N MET A 85 8.64 0.19 18.16
CA MET A 85 9.73 0.95 18.73
C MET A 85 10.22 0.38 20.08
N CYS A 86 9.43 -0.50 20.72
CA CYS A 86 9.73 -1.02 22.06
C CYS A 86 10.65 -2.24 22.00
N HIS A 87 11.62 -2.28 22.89
CA HIS A 87 12.43 -3.48 23.11
C HIS A 87 11.74 -4.40 24.12
N GLY A 88 11.24 -5.54 23.63
CA GLY A 88 10.56 -6.53 24.47
C GLY A 88 9.14 -6.12 24.89
N LYS A 89 8.54 -6.88 25.82
CA LYS A 89 7.13 -6.71 26.23
C LYS A 89 6.95 -6.08 27.61
N LYS A 90 8.03 -5.69 28.29
CA LYS A 90 7.99 -5.13 29.65
C LYS A 90 8.20 -3.62 29.61
N TYR A 91 7.51 -2.91 30.49
CA TYR A 91 7.67 -1.46 30.71
C TYR A 91 7.52 -0.61 29.45
N ILE A 92 6.56 -0.98 28.59
CA ILE A 92 6.30 -0.28 27.31
C ILE A 92 5.97 1.20 27.55
N LEU A 93 5.21 1.51 28.61
CA LEU A 93 4.83 2.88 28.96
C LEU A 93 6.05 3.72 29.38
N GLU A 94 6.94 3.15 30.19
CA GLU A 94 8.17 3.78 30.64
C GLU A 94 9.15 4.01 29.48
N GLN A 95 9.18 3.09 28.50
CA GLN A 95 9.94 3.28 27.26
C GLN A 95 9.44 4.50 26.46
N TYR A 96 8.11 4.67 26.31
CA TYR A 96 7.55 5.86 25.65
C TYR A 96 7.90 7.16 26.37
N ILE A 97 7.73 7.20 27.70
CA ILE A 97 8.02 8.38 28.51
C ILE A 97 9.51 8.74 28.35
N SER A 98 10.39 7.74 28.42
CA SER A 98 11.83 7.94 28.27
C SER A 98 12.19 8.51 26.89
N TRP A 99 11.61 7.98 25.79
CA TRP A 99 11.86 8.52 24.45
C TRP A 99 11.33 9.92 24.27
N HIS A 100 10.15 10.23 24.81
CA HIS A 100 9.61 11.58 24.75
C HIS A 100 10.53 12.59 25.44
N LEU A 101 11.06 12.23 26.63
CA LEU A 101 12.00 13.07 27.37
C LEU A 101 13.35 13.22 26.63
N ILE A 102 13.86 12.15 26.02
CA ILE A 102 15.07 12.18 25.19
C ILE A 102 14.85 13.06 23.96
N ASP A 103 13.77 12.88 23.20
CA ASP A 103 13.46 13.66 22.01
C ASP A 103 13.27 15.15 22.36
N ARG A 104 12.62 15.45 23.48
CA ARG A 104 12.48 16.82 23.99
C ARG A 104 13.84 17.44 24.33
N SER A 105 14.70 16.72 25.04
CA SER A 105 16.06 17.15 25.39
C SER A 105 16.95 17.36 24.16
N LEU A 106 16.84 16.48 23.16
CA LEU A 106 17.58 16.59 21.89
C LEU A 106 17.11 17.79 21.05
N ARG A 107 15.80 18.09 21.05
CA ARG A 107 15.25 19.30 20.40
C ARG A 107 15.65 20.59 21.11
N GLU A 108 15.69 20.57 22.44
CA GLU A 108 16.13 21.71 23.25
C GLU A 108 17.64 22.01 23.05
N ASN A 109 18.45 20.99 22.74
CA ASN A 109 19.91 21.13 22.58
C ASN A 109 20.41 21.23 21.13
N ASN A 110 19.59 21.01 20.10
CA ASN A 110 19.96 21.13 18.67
C ASN A 110 21.23 20.33 18.25
N THR A 111 21.55 19.24 18.95
CA THR A 111 22.87 18.57 18.87
C THR A 111 22.99 17.42 17.87
N ILE A 112 21.96 17.12 17.06
CA ILE A 112 22.03 15.98 16.13
C ILE A 112 22.52 16.46 14.77
N GLU A 113 23.74 16.07 14.39
CA GLU A 113 24.22 16.27 13.03
C GLU A 113 23.78 15.13 12.11
N VAL A 114 23.70 15.38 10.79
CA VAL A 114 23.29 14.39 9.79
C VAL A 114 24.21 13.15 9.80
N ASN A 115 25.49 13.34 10.11
CA ASN A 115 26.48 12.26 10.20
C ASN A 115 26.22 11.33 11.39
N ASP A 116 25.56 11.82 12.45
CA ASP A 116 25.15 11.00 13.59
C ASP A 116 23.95 10.10 13.24
N ILE A 117 23.25 10.38 12.14
CA ILE A 117 22.03 9.70 11.68
C ILE A 117 22.33 8.66 10.59
N PHE A 118 23.19 8.96 9.64
CA PHE A 118 23.53 8.06 8.53
C PHE A 118 24.95 7.54 8.69
N ILE A 119 25.09 6.31 9.18
CA ILE A 119 26.38 5.61 9.13
C ILE A 119 26.61 5.23 7.66
N ILE A 120 27.81 5.46 7.15
CA ILE A 120 28.23 4.88 5.86
C ILE A 120 28.35 3.38 6.08
N GLU A 121 27.26 2.65 5.84
CA GLU A 121 27.24 1.19 5.88
C GLU A 121 28.01 0.67 4.66
N LEU A 122 29.16 0.04 4.93
CA LEU A 122 29.90 -0.72 3.93
C LEU A 122 29.24 -2.09 3.83
N PHE A 123 28.46 -2.30 2.78
CA PHE A 123 27.83 -3.59 2.51
C PHE A 123 28.86 -4.55 1.92
N ASP A 124 28.90 -5.77 2.44
CA ASP A 124 29.66 -6.86 1.84
C ASP A 124 28.91 -7.36 0.60
N GLU A 125 29.61 -7.42 -0.55
CA GLU A 125 29.07 -7.91 -1.82
C GLU A 125 28.48 -9.33 -1.71
N ARG A 126 28.94 -10.13 -0.74
CA ARG A 126 28.41 -11.48 -0.47
C ARG A 126 26.94 -11.50 -0.02
N HIS A 127 26.42 -10.37 0.47
CA HIS A 127 25.02 -10.23 0.85
C HIS A 127 24.14 -9.62 -0.25
N LEU A 128 24.74 -9.31 -1.41
CA LEU A 128 24.03 -8.75 -2.55
C LEU A 128 23.70 -9.84 -3.56
N ASP A 129 22.45 -9.87 -4.02
CA ASP A 129 22.06 -10.69 -5.17
C ASP A 129 22.51 -9.98 -6.45
N MET A 130 23.74 -10.30 -6.88
CA MET A 130 24.35 -9.72 -8.07
C MET A 130 23.60 -10.09 -9.36
N GLN A 131 22.90 -11.22 -9.39
CA GLN A 131 22.09 -11.62 -10.56
C GLN A 131 20.86 -10.72 -10.68
N MET A 132 20.18 -10.47 -9.56
CA MET A 132 19.06 -9.53 -9.51
C MET A 132 19.48 -8.11 -9.89
N ILE A 133 20.64 -7.65 -9.41
CA ILE A 133 21.19 -6.33 -9.76
C ILE A 133 21.45 -6.23 -11.27
N ALA A 134 22.16 -7.20 -11.85
CA ALA A 134 22.46 -7.21 -13.28
C ALA A 134 21.20 -7.25 -14.15
N TYR A 135 20.17 -8.00 -13.71
CA TYR A 135 18.87 -8.03 -14.37
C TYR A 135 18.22 -6.64 -14.40
N TYR A 136 18.13 -5.95 -13.26
CA TYR A 136 17.50 -4.63 -13.21
C TYR A 136 18.32 -3.54 -13.91
N GLN A 137 19.65 -3.61 -13.87
CA GLN A 137 20.52 -2.72 -14.66
C GLN A 137 20.24 -2.85 -16.16
N THR A 138 20.14 -4.10 -16.65
CA THR A 138 19.79 -4.38 -18.05
C THR A 138 18.43 -3.77 -18.41
N LYS A 139 17.42 -3.96 -17.55
CA LYS A 139 16.08 -3.38 -17.77
C LYS A 139 16.05 -1.86 -17.69
N LEU A 140 16.89 -1.25 -16.86
CA LEU A 140 17.04 0.21 -16.81
C LEU A 140 17.60 0.73 -18.13
N ILE A 141 18.68 0.13 -18.64
CA ILE A 141 19.32 0.54 -19.91
C ILE A 141 18.33 0.39 -21.07
N GLU A 142 17.61 -0.74 -21.16
CA GLU A 142 16.56 -0.94 -22.15
C GLU A 142 15.49 0.16 -22.10
N CYS A 143 15.10 0.60 -20.89
CA CYS A 143 14.11 1.67 -20.72
C CYS A 143 14.66 3.03 -21.11
N CYS A 144 15.91 3.33 -20.76
CA CYS A 144 16.57 4.57 -21.16
C CYS A 144 16.65 4.68 -22.68
N ALA A 145 17.07 3.61 -23.37
CA ALA A 145 17.13 3.56 -24.82
C ALA A 145 15.73 3.78 -25.45
N LYS A 146 14.70 3.10 -24.95
CA LYS A 146 13.32 3.25 -25.45
C LYS A 146 12.72 4.63 -25.24
N GLN A 147 13.16 5.35 -24.20
CA GLN A 147 12.64 6.66 -23.84
C GLN A 147 13.56 7.81 -24.27
N ASN A 148 14.62 7.52 -25.03
CA ASN A 148 15.66 8.49 -25.42
C ASN A 148 16.25 9.24 -24.21
N ILE A 149 16.36 8.57 -23.06
CA ILE A 149 17.06 9.10 -21.90
C ILE A 149 18.54 8.84 -22.11
N LEU A 150 19.29 9.91 -22.34
CA LEU A 150 20.74 9.87 -22.45
C LEU A 150 21.34 9.64 -21.07
N LEU A 151 21.74 8.38 -20.80
CA LEU A 151 22.64 8.07 -19.71
C LEU A 151 24.06 8.42 -20.18
N ASP A 152 24.46 9.67 -19.96
CA ASP A 152 25.85 10.05 -20.15
C ASP A 152 26.72 9.21 -19.18
N PRO A 153 27.75 8.51 -19.66
CA PRO A 153 28.67 7.75 -18.80
C PRO A 153 29.34 8.59 -17.71
N THR A 154 29.42 9.91 -17.91
CA THR A 154 29.96 10.88 -16.96
C THR A 154 28.94 11.35 -15.92
N ILE A 155 27.64 11.15 -16.16
CA ILE A 155 26.59 11.49 -15.20
C ILE A 155 26.45 10.33 -14.21
N GLN A 156 26.91 10.57 -12.99
CA GLN A 156 26.73 9.64 -11.88
C GLN A 156 25.26 9.56 -11.48
N LEU A 157 24.62 8.43 -11.76
CA LEU A 157 23.28 8.13 -11.25
C LEU A 157 23.33 8.04 -9.72
N GLN A 158 22.62 8.95 -9.06
CA GLN A 158 22.42 8.90 -7.62
C GLN A 158 21.17 8.09 -7.34
N TYR A 159 21.32 6.96 -6.67
CA TYR A 159 20.21 6.12 -6.24
C TYR A 159 19.69 6.56 -4.88
N TYR A 160 18.40 6.40 -4.67
CA TYR A 160 17.77 6.74 -3.42
C TYR A 160 16.85 5.60 -2.95
N ALA A 161 16.91 5.32 -1.66
CA ALA A 161 16.09 4.33 -0.98
C ALA A 161 15.64 4.85 0.38
N GLY A 162 14.67 4.16 0.99
CA GLY A 162 14.38 4.34 2.41
C GLY A 162 15.55 3.81 3.23
N TYR A 163 15.94 4.53 4.27
CA TYR A 163 16.96 4.09 5.21
C TYR A 163 16.30 3.86 6.57
N ARG A 164 16.44 2.66 7.13
CA ARG A 164 15.92 2.36 8.47
C ARG A 164 17.08 2.20 9.42
N ARG A 165 17.14 3.04 10.46
CA ARG A 165 18.10 2.90 11.55
C ARG A 165 17.38 2.71 12.86
N GLY A 166 17.52 1.50 13.42
CA GLY A 166 16.72 1.04 14.55
C GLY A 166 15.22 1.17 14.24
N PHE A 167 14.56 2.06 14.97
CA PHE A 167 13.11 2.29 14.86
C PHE A 167 12.73 3.50 14.01
N LYS A 168 13.69 4.33 13.60
CA LYS A 168 13.43 5.47 12.71
C LYS A 168 13.63 5.05 11.26
N THR A 169 12.59 5.26 10.46
CA THR A 169 12.67 5.15 9.00
C THR A 169 12.83 6.54 8.42
N TYR A 170 13.95 6.75 7.73
CA TYR A 170 14.26 7.95 6.97
C TYR A 170 13.82 7.74 5.53
N HIS A 171 13.03 8.67 5.03
CA HIS A 171 12.53 8.64 3.67
C HIS A 171 13.45 9.43 2.74
N SER A 172 13.52 8.99 1.50
CA SER A 172 14.34 9.56 0.46
C SER A 172 13.86 10.98 0.15
N LYS A 173 14.82 11.89 -0.06
CA LYS A 173 14.57 13.24 -0.60
C LYS A 173 13.93 13.22 -2.00
N ALA A 174 13.92 12.07 -2.68
CA ALA A 174 13.25 11.92 -3.97
C ALA A 174 11.73 12.12 -3.88
N TYR A 175 11.14 11.95 -2.70
CA TYR A 175 9.71 12.09 -2.47
C TYR A 175 9.43 13.31 -1.58
N SER A 176 9.05 14.43 -2.18
CA SER A 176 8.85 15.72 -1.48
C SER A 176 7.40 15.99 -1.05
N ARG A 177 6.46 15.06 -1.28
CA ARG A 177 5.07 15.24 -0.82
C ARG A 177 5.01 15.16 0.70
N GLY A 178 4.51 16.23 1.33
CA GLY A 178 4.37 16.34 2.78
C GLY A 178 3.55 15.19 3.37
N GLY A 179 4.00 14.66 4.50
CA GLY A 179 3.27 13.68 5.31
C GLY A 179 3.45 12.20 4.96
N LYS A 180 4.29 11.79 4.00
CA LYS A 180 4.30 10.38 3.56
C LYS A 180 5.67 9.72 3.40
N ALA A 181 5.75 8.49 3.91
CA ALA A 181 6.83 7.55 3.66
C ALA A 181 7.03 7.25 2.17
N ILE A 182 8.25 6.91 1.73
CA ILE A 182 8.46 6.32 0.39
C ILE A 182 7.54 5.10 0.26
N SER A 183 6.67 5.09 -0.75
CA SER A 183 5.98 3.86 -1.13
C SER A 183 6.69 3.20 -2.29
N TYR A 184 6.89 1.89 -2.18
CA TYR A 184 7.37 1.07 -3.27
C TYR A 184 6.22 0.44 -4.06
N ARG A 185 4.96 0.72 -3.69
CA ARG A 185 3.76 0.34 -4.45
C ARG A 185 2.96 1.59 -4.71
N VAL A 186 2.75 1.93 -5.98
CA VAL A 186 2.25 3.24 -6.37
C VAL A 186 1.19 3.15 -7.46
N SER A 187 0.30 4.12 -7.48
CA SER A 187 -0.58 4.40 -8.61
C SER A 187 -0.03 5.55 -9.43
N LEU A 188 -0.21 5.44 -10.74
CA LEU A 188 0.34 6.29 -11.76
C LEU A 188 -0.78 6.79 -12.66
N VAL A 189 -0.64 8.02 -13.16
CA VAL A 189 -1.54 8.54 -14.19
C VAL A 189 -1.33 7.73 -15.48
N ASN A 190 -2.38 7.11 -16.02
CA ASN A 190 -2.32 6.48 -17.33
C ASN A 190 -3.65 6.57 -18.09
N LEU A 191 -3.69 7.51 -19.04
CA LEU A 191 -4.83 7.73 -19.93
C LEU A 191 -5.24 6.50 -20.78
N LYS A 192 -4.36 5.49 -20.89
CA LYS A 192 -4.61 4.25 -21.65
C LYS A 192 -5.10 3.07 -20.81
N CYS A 193 -5.28 3.20 -19.49
CA CYS A 193 -5.89 2.10 -18.73
C CYS A 193 -7.40 2.08 -18.96
N ILE A 194 -7.95 0.88 -19.10
CA ILE A 194 -9.36 0.61 -19.41
C ILE A 194 -10.26 0.93 -18.20
N HIS A 195 -9.72 0.90 -16.98
CA HIS A 195 -10.49 1.21 -15.77
C HIS A 195 -10.90 2.69 -15.69
N SER A 196 -12.08 2.92 -15.09
CA SER A 196 -12.77 4.22 -14.97
C SER A 196 -11.89 5.38 -14.48
N ARG A 197 -10.91 5.10 -13.62
CA ARG A 197 -9.99 6.12 -13.08
C ARG A 197 -8.78 6.45 -13.96
N LYS A 198 -8.56 5.76 -15.10
CA LYS A 198 -7.36 5.92 -15.95
C LYS A 198 -6.06 5.85 -15.13
N ARG A 199 -6.02 4.93 -14.16
CA ARG A 199 -4.88 4.71 -13.26
C ARG A 199 -4.21 3.38 -13.59
N CYS A 200 -2.89 3.36 -13.52
CA CYS A 200 -2.11 2.12 -13.52
C CYS A 200 -1.38 1.94 -12.21
N PHE A 201 -1.08 0.71 -11.86
CA PHE A 201 -0.39 0.36 -10.63
C PHE A 201 0.98 -0.20 -10.95
N ALA A 202 1.94 0.09 -10.08
CA ALA A 202 3.31 -0.32 -10.28
C ALA A 202 4.03 -0.53 -8.95
N ASP A 203 5.02 -1.42 -8.97
CA ASP A 203 6.01 -1.49 -7.90
C ASP A 203 7.21 -0.62 -8.31
N VAL A 204 7.68 0.26 -7.43
CA VAL A 204 8.92 1.00 -7.62
C VAL A 204 10.08 0.07 -7.26
N MET A 205 11.06 -0.07 -8.16
CA MET A 205 12.25 -0.87 -7.89
C MET A 205 13.30 -0.02 -7.17
N PHE A 206 13.53 1.20 -7.67
CA PHE A 206 14.38 2.19 -7.02
C PHE A 206 14.08 3.60 -7.54
N TYR A 207 14.47 4.59 -6.75
CA TYR A 207 14.44 6.00 -7.13
C TYR A 207 15.84 6.43 -7.55
N PHE A 208 15.93 7.34 -8.50
CA PHE A 208 17.21 7.92 -8.90
C PHE A 208 17.05 9.38 -9.32
N LYS A 209 18.15 10.11 -9.30
CA LYS A 209 18.21 11.51 -9.73
C LYS A 209 19.05 11.63 -11.00
N LEU A 210 18.49 12.29 -12.01
CA LEU A 210 19.16 12.59 -13.27
C LEU A 210 18.92 14.08 -13.59
N SER A 211 19.99 14.83 -13.86
CA SER A 211 19.93 16.26 -14.23
C SER A 211 19.01 17.11 -13.33
N ASN A 212 19.13 16.92 -12.02
CA ASN A 212 18.30 17.55 -10.98
C ASN A 212 16.82 17.15 -10.88
N VAL A 213 16.36 16.21 -11.70
CA VAL A 213 15.00 15.67 -11.64
C VAL A 213 15.01 14.29 -10.98
N PHE A 214 14.03 14.04 -10.12
CA PHE A 214 13.84 12.73 -9.50
C PHE A 214 12.96 11.84 -10.37
N TYR A 215 13.43 10.63 -10.60
CA TYR A 215 12.76 9.58 -11.37
C TYR A 215 12.55 8.34 -10.50
N ALA A 216 11.55 7.55 -10.87
CA ALA A 216 11.32 6.21 -10.36
C ALA A 216 11.45 5.20 -11.51
N PHE A 217 12.24 4.15 -11.27
CA PHE A 217 12.24 2.97 -12.13
C PHE A 217 11.18 2.00 -11.62
N VAL A 218 10.14 1.76 -12.42
CA VAL A 218 8.94 1.06 -11.96
C VAL A 218 8.66 -0.19 -12.79
N LYS A 219 8.19 -1.23 -12.11
CA LYS A 219 7.59 -2.44 -12.66
C LYS A 219 6.08 -2.25 -12.72
N LYS A 220 5.56 -2.00 -13.92
CA LYS A 220 4.12 -1.82 -14.18
C LYS A 220 3.43 -3.15 -14.41
N TYR A 221 2.25 -3.26 -13.82
CA TYR A 221 1.34 -4.36 -14.06
C TYR A 221 0.31 -3.94 -15.13
N PRO A 222 0.05 -4.76 -16.17
CA PRO A 222 -0.96 -4.47 -17.16
C PRO A 222 -2.37 -4.67 -16.56
N CYS A 223 -3.26 -3.72 -16.87
CA CYS A 223 -4.68 -3.81 -16.52
C CYS A 223 -5.27 -5.06 -17.21
N VAL A 224 -6.07 -5.84 -16.50
CA VAL A 224 -6.81 -6.96 -17.09
C VAL A 224 -8.18 -6.47 -17.52
N ASP A 225 -8.67 -6.92 -18.67
CA ASP A 225 -10.02 -6.60 -19.16
C ASP A 225 -11.07 -7.50 -18.48
N LEU A 226 -11.09 -7.45 -17.15
CA LEU A 226 -12.00 -8.16 -16.27
C LEU A 226 -12.45 -7.18 -15.18
N SER A 227 -13.76 -7.12 -14.92
CA SER A 227 -14.27 -6.41 -13.75
C SER A 227 -14.00 -7.22 -12.49
N LEU A 228 -13.94 -6.56 -11.32
CA LEU A 228 -13.86 -7.28 -10.06
C LEU A 228 -15.09 -8.18 -9.88
N ALA A 229 -16.25 -7.71 -10.34
CA ALA A 229 -17.50 -8.44 -10.26
C ALA A 229 -17.53 -9.72 -11.11
N ASP A 230 -16.88 -9.74 -12.28
CA ASP A 230 -16.72 -10.97 -13.07
C ASP A 230 -15.94 -12.05 -12.31
N GLY A 231 -15.10 -11.64 -11.35
CA GLY A 231 -14.41 -12.54 -10.43
C GLY A 231 -15.27 -12.99 -9.25
N LEU A 232 -16.34 -12.27 -8.90
CA LEU A 232 -17.25 -12.53 -7.79
C LEU A 232 -18.53 -13.26 -8.24
N LYS A 233 -18.38 -14.25 -9.14
CA LYS A 233 -19.48 -14.93 -9.86
C LYS A 233 -20.56 -15.59 -8.96
N THR A 234 -20.30 -15.75 -7.67
CA THR A 234 -21.24 -16.43 -6.75
C THR A 234 -22.29 -15.51 -6.15
N VAL A 235 -22.16 -14.17 -6.31
CA VAL A 235 -23.10 -13.19 -5.78
C VAL A 235 -23.66 -12.36 -6.92
N VAL A 236 -24.98 -12.18 -6.95
CA VAL A 236 -25.62 -11.19 -7.81
C VAL A 236 -25.33 -9.81 -7.20
N ILE A 237 -24.32 -9.13 -7.73
CA ILE A 237 -23.92 -7.81 -7.24
C ILE A 237 -24.78 -6.75 -7.93
N PRO A 238 -25.50 -5.90 -7.18
CA PRO A 238 -26.22 -4.78 -7.76
C PRO A 238 -25.31 -3.84 -8.57
N GLN A 239 -25.83 -3.31 -9.68
CA GLN A 239 -25.06 -2.52 -10.65
C GLN A 239 -24.34 -1.31 -10.02
N ASN A 240 -24.99 -0.62 -9.08
CA ASN A 240 -24.41 0.48 -8.30
C ASN A 240 -23.19 0.05 -7.47
N LEU A 241 -23.22 -1.15 -6.87
CA LEU A 241 -22.10 -1.68 -6.11
C LEU A 241 -20.97 -2.16 -7.05
N LEU A 242 -21.33 -2.74 -8.19
CA LEU A 242 -20.40 -3.19 -9.23
C LEU A 242 -19.57 -2.04 -9.81
N GLU A 243 -20.23 -0.94 -10.19
CA GLU A 243 -19.57 0.28 -10.68
C GLU A 243 -18.61 0.86 -9.64
N ARG A 244 -18.98 0.77 -8.36
CA ARG A 244 -18.15 1.20 -7.24
C ARG A 244 -16.94 0.28 -7.04
N LEU A 245 -17.11 -1.03 -7.16
CA LEU A 245 -15.99 -1.97 -7.05
C LEU A 245 -14.93 -1.70 -8.11
N ASP A 246 -15.34 -1.52 -9.37
CA ASP A 246 -14.43 -1.19 -10.46
C ASP A 246 -13.88 0.24 -10.37
N HIS A 247 -14.52 1.10 -9.56
CA HIS A 247 -14.01 2.41 -9.23
C HIS A 247 -12.87 2.37 -8.20
N TYR A 248 -12.95 1.50 -7.19
CA TYR A 248 -11.99 1.43 -6.09
C TYR A 248 -10.89 0.39 -6.29
N TYR A 249 -11.18 -0.68 -7.02
CA TYR A 249 -10.32 -1.82 -7.22
C TYR A 249 -10.04 -2.01 -8.69
N GLY A 250 -8.77 -2.23 -9.03
CA GLY A 250 -8.39 -2.67 -10.38
C GLY A 250 -7.77 -4.07 -10.33
N LEU A 251 -8.01 -4.84 -11.39
CA LEU A 251 -7.45 -6.17 -11.59
C LEU A 251 -6.25 -6.11 -12.53
N PHE A 252 -5.16 -6.75 -12.12
CA PHE A 252 -3.87 -6.64 -12.79
C PHE A 252 -3.20 -7.99 -12.95
N ASN A 253 -2.57 -8.23 -14.09
CA ASN A 253 -1.87 -9.48 -14.34
C ASN A 253 -0.53 -9.50 -13.57
N ALA A 254 -0.31 -10.54 -12.77
CA ALA A 254 0.89 -10.72 -11.98
C ALA A 254 2.12 -11.18 -12.81
N LYS A 255 1.89 -11.96 -13.86
CA LYS A 255 2.94 -12.60 -14.68
C LYS A 255 3.47 -11.67 -15.75
N GLN A 256 2.60 -10.88 -16.37
CA GLN A 256 3.01 -9.91 -17.37
C GLN A 256 3.47 -8.62 -16.69
N ASN A 257 4.71 -8.22 -16.96
CA ASN A 257 5.30 -7.05 -16.33
C ASN A 257 6.04 -6.23 -17.38
N SER A 258 5.91 -4.91 -17.30
CA SER A 258 6.69 -3.99 -18.13
C SER A 258 7.46 -3.02 -17.24
N TYR A 259 8.66 -2.65 -17.65
CA TYR A 259 9.45 -1.67 -16.93
C TYR A 259 9.30 -0.30 -17.57
N LYS A 260 9.28 0.74 -16.75
CA LYS A 260 9.21 2.13 -17.22
C LYS A 260 9.98 3.04 -16.27
N ILE A 261 10.64 4.05 -16.83
CA ILE A 261 11.09 5.22 -16.09
C ILE A 261 9.99 6.26 -16.11
N ILE A 262 9.68 6.84 -14.95
CA ILE A 262 8.71 7.91 -14.79
C ILE A 262 9.27 9.02 -13.90
N PRO A 263 8.89 10.29 -14.10
CA PRO A 263 9.08 11.34 -13.11
C PRO A 263 8.38 10.97 -11.80
N VAL A 264 8.99 11.29 -10.65
CA VAL A 264 8.33 11.06 -9.35
C VAL A 264 7.04 11.87 -9.21
N THR A 265 6.91 12.98 -9.92
CA THR A 265 5.69 13.80 -9.96
C THR A 265 4.46 13.06 -10.52
N ASP A 266 4.67 12.00 -11.31
CA ASP A 266 3.60 11.21 -11.92
C ASP A 266 3.03 10.14 -10.97
N ILE A 267 3.66 9.97 -9.80
CA ILE A 267 3.18 9.11 -8.72
C ILE A 267 2.03 9.81 -8.00
N ILE A 268 0.86 9.19 -8.01
CA ILE A 268 -0.37 9.74 -7.43
C ILE A 268 -0.50 9.33 -5.96
N ASN A 269 -0.70 8.04 -5.70
CA ASN A 269 -0.93 7.53 -4.35
C ASN A 269 -0.09 6.28 -4.10
N LYS A 270 -0.02 5.93 -2.82
CA LYS A 270 0.35 4.58 -2.38
C LYS A 270 -0.80 3.63 -2.67
N VAL A 271 -0.47 2.35 -2.77
CA VAL A 271 -1.46 1.35 -3.15
C VAL A 271 -1.32 0.09 -2.32
N ILE A 272 -2.46 -0.52 -2.01
CA ILE A 272 -2.53 -1.86 -1.43
C ILE A 272 -2.56 -2.85 -2.58
N LYS A 273 -1.77 -3.91 -2.46
CA LYS A 273 -1.70 -5.02 -3.42
C LYS A 273 -2.10 -6.31 -2.72
N MET A 274 -3.07 -7.03 -3.28
CA MET A 274 -3.53 -8.31 -2.74
C MET A 274 -3.55 -9.37 -3.85
N ASN A 275 -3.29 -10.61 -3.48
CA ASN A 275 -3.46 -11.75 -4.39
C ASN A 275 -4.95 -12.01 -4.61
N TRP A 276 -5.35 -12.21 -5.87
CA TRP A 276 -6.70 -12.65 -6.21
C TRP A 276 -6.79 -14.19 -6.21
N CYS A 277 -7.99 -14.73 -6.47
CA CYS A 277 -8.26 -16.17 -6.45
C CYS A 277 -7.38 -16.96 -7.44
N ASP A 278 -7.00 -16.32 -8.54
CA ASP A 278 -6.04 -16.80 -9.51
C ASP A 278 -4.65 -16.26 -9.14
N GLU A 279 -3.65 -17.15 -9.06
CA GLU A 279 -2.24 -16.79 -8.80
C GLU A 279 -1.68 -15.77 -9.80
N ASN A 280 -2.36 -15.61 -10.94
CA ASN A 280 -1.97 -14.69 -12.01
C ASN A 280 -2.60 -13.30 -11.91
N ILE A 281 -3.46 -13.04 -10.91
CA ILE A 281 -4.19 -11.78 -10.81
C ILE A 281 -3.94 -11.13 -9.44
N TYR A 282 -3.64 -9.83 -9.48
CA TYR A 282 -3.59 -8.96 -8.32
C TYR A 282 -4.77 -8.00 -8.31
N VAL A 283 -5.28 -7.75 -7.11
CA VAL A 283 -6.17 -6.62 -6.83
C VAL A 283 -5.34 -5.47 -6.31
N PHE A 284 -5.53 -4.29 -6.90
CA PHE A 284 -4.92 -3.06 -6.43
C PHE A 284 -5.98 -2.02 -6.04
N THR A 285 -5.69 -1.23 -5.00
CA THR A 285 -6.52 -0.08 -4.63
C THR A 285 -5.67 1.07 -4.11
N ASP A 286 -6.14 2.30 -4.33
CA ASP A 286 -5.48 3.52 -3.86
C ASP A 286 -5.68 3.75 -2.36
N VAL A 287 -4.62 4.21 -1.72
CA VAL A 287 -4.62 4.79 -0.37
C VAL A 287 -4.97 6.28 -0.48
N VAL A 288 -6.26 6.61 -0.46
CA VAL A 288 -6.78 7.98 -0.73
C VAL A 288 -6.75 8.91 0.50
N ILE A 289 -6.87 8.35 1.69
CA ILE A 289 -6.69 9.00 3.01
C ILE A 289 -5.52 8.25 3.68
N ASP A 290 -4.78 8.78 4.65
CA ASP A 290 -3.69 7.99 5.27
C ASP A 290 -4.24 6.72 5.93
N TRP A 291 -4.26 5.63 5.16
CA TRP A 291 -4.37 4.25 5.64
C TRP A 291 -3.08 3.83 6.37
N GLU A 292 -2.02 4.65 6.29
CA GLU A 292 -0.78 4.44 7.02
C GLU A 292 -0.83 5.15 8.38
N HIS A 293 -1.61 4.58 9.27
CA HIS A 293 -0.93 4.05 10.44
C HIS A 293 -0.98 2.50 10.49
N ASP A 294 -1.57 1.83 9.49
CA ASP A 294 -1.65 0.36 9.40
C ASP A 294 -0.35 -0.28 8.87
#